data_AF-A7HAK3-F1
#
_entry.id   AF-A7HAK3-F1
#
_cell.length_a   1.000
_cell.length_b   1.000
_cell.length_c   1.000
_cell.angle_alpha   90.00
_cell.angle_beta   90.00
_cell.angle_gamma   90.00
#
_symmetry.space_group_name_H-M   'P 1'
#
loop_
_entity.id
_entity.type
_entity.pdbx_description
1 polymer ?
#
loop_
_entity_poly.entity_id
_entity_poly.type
_entity_poly.pdbx_seq_one_letter_code
_entity_poly.pdbx_strand_id
1 'polypeptide(L)'
;MARSKADQILQLKVTLTEVEPPVWRRLLVPADVTLAKLHDALQDAMGWTNSHLHCFEIAGRRIGMVGIEEDSPELEDERRVRVTSVLPRKGARLVYRYDYGDDWEHVVEVEDVTSRDRRLSYPVCIAGARACPPEDCGGAFGYEELISALADPKHDEHDQMVTWVGGHFDPDSFDANAVNRLLRGGRLHAAGSPPKADCPSVSRAVADASWYWRAGSRLGERNDVLGGRASEPLERINDAGVGFGRQGVHATRSLVAGRGTNMTTPRTYSASCHCGAIRFTFTCEEITSGRRCNCSICIRKGAVMSSNYFRPSDVEVEGEERLALHQFGGKNVNHFFCRTCGIFPFSTVASVPSDYQGPARSGDYRVNLGCVHDLDVLSLDIQVINGKAL
;
A
#
# COMPACT_ATOMS: atom_id res chain seq x y z
N MET A 1 -51.69 12.05 1.81
CA MET A 1 -50.72 13.13 2.07
C MET A 1 -49.33 12.56 1.88
N ALA A 2 -48.49 13.16 1.02
CA ALA A 2 -47.10 12.75 0.91
C ALA A 2 -46.40 12.99 2.26
N ARG A 3 -45.76 11.96 2.82
CA ARG A 3 -45.08 12.05 4.12
C ARG A 3 -43.89 13.01 4.00
N SER A 4 -43.58 13.76 5.05
CA SER A 4 -42.41 14.65 5.05
C SER A 4 -41.14 13.83 4.86
N LYS A 5 -40.17 14.31 4.07
CA LYS A 5 -38.88 13.62 3.90
C LYS A 5 -38.13 13.44 5.23
N ALA A 6 -38.38 14.30 6.21
CA ALA A 6 -37.76 14.23 7.54
C ALA A 6 -38.26 13.05 8.39
N ASP A 7 -39.42 12.47 8.06
CA ASP A 7 -39.97 11.29 8.75
C ASP A 7 -39.69 9.98 8.01
N GLN A 8 -38.97 10.04 6.89
CA GLN A 8 -38.62 8.85 6.10
C GLN A 8 -37.31 8.26 6.59
N ILE A 9 -37.29 6.93 6.67
CA ILE A 9 -36.10 6.13 6.95
C ILE A 9 -35.83 5.26 5.73
N LEU A 10 -34.60 5.31 5.24
CA LEU A 10 -34.13 4.45 4.17
C LEU A 10 -33.57 3.17 4.80
N GLN A 11 -34.08 2.02 4.36
CA GLN A 11 -33.43 0.74 4.62
C GLN A 11 -32.39 0.51 3.51
N LEU A 12 -31.13 0.66 3.88
CA LEU A 12 -30.00 0.52 2.98
C LEU A 12 -29.37 -0.87 3.17
N LYS A 13 -29.15 -1.60 2.08
CA LYS A 13 -28.23 -2.72 2.04
C LYS A 13 -26.90 -2.23 1.49
N VAL A 14 -25.85 -2.38 2.28
CA VAL A 14 -24.46 -2.04 1.95
C VAL A 14 -23.73 -3.36 1.75
N THR A 15 -23.19 -3.59 0.57
CA THR A 15 -22.49 -4.83 0.22
C THR A 15 -21.08 -4.49 -0.26
N LEU A 16 -20.06 -5.04 0.39
CA LEU A 16 -18.69 -5.02 -0.10
C LEU A 16 -18.58 -6.10 -1.17
N THR A 17 -18.27 -5.72 -2.42
CA THR A 17 -18.43 -6.61 -3.58
C THR A 17 -17.21 -7.42 -3.94
N GLU A 18 -16.06 -7.09 -3.37
CA GLU A 18 -14.77 -7.65 -3.79
C GLU A 18 -14.34 -8.85 -2.94
N VAL A 19 -15.13 -9.19 -1.92
CA VAL A 19 -14.88 -10.32 -1.01
C VAL A 19 -15.97 -11.36 -1.17
N GLU A 20 -15.59 -12.63 -1.27
CA GLU A 20 -16.50 -13.77 -1.36
C GLU A 20 -16.34 -14.72 -0.14
N PRO A 21 -17.43 -15.20 0.48
CA PRO A 21 -18.80 -14.70 0.41
C PRO A 21 -18.97 -13.20 0.77
N PRO A 22 -20.00 -12.52 0.25
CA PRO A 22 -20.10 -11.07 0.41
C PRO A 22 -20.26 -10.64 1.88
N VAL A 23 -19.46 -9.67 2.28
CA VAL A 23 -19.65 -8.93 3.54
C VAL A 23 -20.73 -7.88 3.32
N TRP A 24 -21.74 -7.83 4.19
CA TRP A 24 -22.82 -6.85 4.04
C TRP A 24 -23.43 -6.39 5.35
N ARG A 25 -24.04 -5.21 5.31
CA ARG A 25 -24.78 -4.59 6.43
C ARG A 25 -26.12 -4.07 5.92
N ARG A 26 -27.13 -4.13 6.78
CA ARG A 26 -28.44 -3.50 6.55
C ARG A 26 -28.66 -2.41 7.59
N LEU A 27 -28.69 -1.18 7.11
CA LEU A 27 -28.78 0.02 7.92
C LEU A 27 -30.13 0.72 7.73
N LEU A 28 -30.66 1.26 8.81
CA LEU A 28 -31.77 2.21 8.77
C LEU A 28 -31.19 3.62 8.95
N VAL A 29 -31.32 4.45 7.93
CA VAL A 29 -30.72 5.79 7.88
C VAL A 29 -31.79 6.84 7.63
N PRO A 30 -31.80 7.98 8.34
CA PRO A 30 -32.76 9.05 8.06
C PRO A 30 -32.58 9.63 6.66
N ALA A 31 -33.68 9.84 5.95
CA ALA A 31 -33.67 10.26 4.54
C ALA A 31 -33.18 11.71 4.33
N ASP A 32 -33.12 12.50 5.41
CA ASP A 32 -32.69 13.89 5.43
C ASP A 32 -31.18 14.07 5.68
N VAL A 33 -30.42 13.01 5.98
CA VAL A 33 -28.97 13.14 6.19
C VAL A 33 -28.21 13.47 4.90
N THR A 34 -27.01 14.03 5.06
CA THR A 34 -26.06 14.27 3.97
C THR A 34 -25.25 13.02 3.65
N LEU A 35 -24.58 13.00 2.50
CA LEU A 35 -23.66 11.91 2.16
C LEU A 35 -22.47 11.84 3.13
N ALA A 36 -21.99 12.98 3.65
CA ALA A 36 -20.99 12.99 4.73
C ALA A 36 -21.45 12.23 5.98
N LYS A 37 -22.73 12.36 6.35
CA LYS A 37 -23.29 11.63 7.51
C LYS A 37 -23.58 10.16 7.20
N LEU A 38 -23.86 9.85 5.93
CA LEU A 38 -23.92 8.47 5.48
C LEU A 38 -22.54 7.82 5.55
N HIS A 39 -21.48 8.51 5.10
CA HIS A 39 -20.09 8.06 5.21
C HIS A 39 -19.72 7.67 6.65
N ASP A 40 -19.97 8.56 7.62
CA ASP A 40 -19.75 8.27 9.05
C ASP A 40 -20.44 6.95 9.47
N ALA A 41 -21.70 6.74 9.03
CA ALA A 41 -22.45 5.54 9.35
C ALA A 41 -21.94 4.28 8.62
N LEU A 42 -21.40 4.42 7.41
CA LEU A 42 -20.79 3.31 6.67
C LEU A 42 -19.49 2.86 7.35
N GLN A 43 -18.65 3.81 7.76
CA GLN A 43 -17.41 3.54 8.50
C GLN A 43 -17.68 2.81 9.81
N ASP A 44 -18.61 3.31 10.62
CA ASP A 44 -19.03 2.65 11.87
C ASP A 44 -19.64 1.26 11.63
N ALA A 45 -20.39 1.10 10.53
CA ALA A 45 -21.02 -0.18 10.17
C ALA A 45 -20.02 -1.25 9.70
N MET A 46 -18.93 -0.81 9.06
CA MET A 46 -17.85 -1.69 8.64
C MET A 46 -16.78 -1.88 9.74
N GLY A 47 -16.79 -1.06 10.79
CA GLY A 47 -15.77 -1.12 11.84
C GLY A 47 -14.44 -0.51 11.42
N TRP A 48 -14.49 0.40 10.44
CA TRP A 48 -13.33 1.12 9.94
C TRP A 48 -13.10 2.43 10.68
N THR A 49 -11.90 2.98 10.49
CA THR A 49 -11.35 4.07 11.29
C THR A 49 -11.48 5.43 10.63
N ASN A 50 -11.99 5.48 9.39
CA ASN A 50 -12.06 6.69 8.58
C ASN A 50 -10.67 7.33 8.40
N SER A 51 -9.68 6.48 8.12
CA SER A 51 -8.28 6.87 7.95
C SER A 51 -7.96 7.34 6.53
N HIS A 52 -8.81 6.99 5.55
CA HIS A 52 -8.53 7.19 4.13
C HIS A 52 -9.59 8.03 3.42
N LEU A 53 -9.26 8.42 2.18
CA LEU A 53 -10.17 9.15 1.30
C LEU A 53 -11.32 8.26 0.82
N HIS A 54 -12.44 8.90 0.48
CA HIS A 54 -13.61 8.21 -0.05
C HIS A 54 -14.36 9.08 -1.08
N CYS A 55 -15.18 8.40 -1.89
CA CYS A 55 -16.18 9.05 -2.72
C CYS A 55 -17.43 8.18 -2.89
N PHE A 56 -18.51 8.84 -3.28
CA PHE A 56 -19.73 8.24 -3.78
C PHE A 56 -19.81 8.47 -5.28
N GLU A 57 -20.17 7.43 -6.03
CA GLU A 57 -20.31 7.49 -7.48
C GLU A 57 -21.72 7.09 -7.90
N ILE A 58 -22.35 7.95 -8.70
CA ILE A 58 -23.69 7.72 -9.23
C ILE A 58 -23.91 8.49 -10.52
N ALA A 59 -24.31 7.78 -11.58
CA ALA A 59 -24.66 8.38 -12.88
C ALA A 59 -23.58 9.35 -13.42
N GLY A 60 -22.30 8.97 -13.29
CA GLY A 60 -21.14 9.76 -13.72
C GLY A 60 -20.78 10.93 -12.79
N ARG A 61 -21.53 11.15 -11.70
CA ARG A 61 -21.20 12.14 -10.67
C ARG A 61 -20.31 11.49 -9.62
N ARG A 62 -19.26 12.20 -9.22
CA ARG A 62 -18.41 11.86 -8.08
C ARG A 62 -18.66 12.86 -6.96
N ILE A 63 -18.96 12.37 -5.77
CA ILE A 63 -19.36 13.19 -4.63
C ILE A 63 -18.55 12.73 -3.42
N GLY A 64 -17.78 13.61 -2.79
CA GLY A 64 -16.86 13.18 -1.74
C GLY A 64 -16.24 14.35 -0.98
N MET A 65 -15.11 14.10 -0.34
CA MET A 65 -14.42 15.10 0.46
C MET A 65 -13.73 16.13 -0.43
N VAL A 66 -14.15 17.40 -0.33
CA VAL A 66 -13.55 18.52 -1.06
C VAL A 66 -12.54 19.29 -0.19
N GLY A 67 -11.53 19.89 -0.82
CA GLY A 67 -10.56 20.76 -0.15
C GLY A 67 -9.34 20.04 0.45
N ILE A 68 -9.07 18.81 0.01
CA ILE A 68 -7.89 18.02 0.42
C ILE A 68 -6.76 18.15 -0.64
N GLU A 69 -7.12 18.29 -1.91
CA GLU A 69 -6.24 18.71 -3.01
C GLU A 69 -6.98 19.77 -3.85
N GLU A 70 -6.27 20.78 -4.37
CA GLU A 70 -6.87 21.94 -5.07
C GLU A 70 -7.47 21.61 -6.46
N ASP A 71 -7.30 20.39 -6.98
CA ASP A 71 -7.53 20.08 -8.41
C ASP A 71 -8.54 18.94 -8.68
N SER A 72 -9.71 18.96 -8.04
CA SER A 72 -10.85 18.12 -8.48
C SER A 72 -12.10 18.96 -8.72
N PRO A 73 -12.13 19.80 -9.77
CA PRO A 73 -13.27 20.67 -10.07
C PRO A 73 -14.58 19.90 -10.33
N GLU A 74 -14.49 18.60 -10.62
CA GLU A 74 -15.61 17.70 -10.89
C GLU A 74 -16.16 17.00 -9.64
N LEU A 75 -15.50 17.14 -8.48
CA LEU A 75 -15.92 16.49 -7.23
C LEU A 75 -16.92 17.37 -6.48
N GLU A 76 -18.15 16.87 -6.32
CA GLU A 76 -19.18 17.54 -5.53
C GLU A 76 -18.94 17.37 -4.02
N ASP A 77 -19.22 18.42 -3.24
CA ASP A 77 -19.10 18.39 -1.77
C ASP A 77 -20.21 17.55 -1.11
N GLU A 78 -19.83 16.40 -0.56
CA GLU A 78 -20.75 15.47 0.11
C GLU A 78 -21.52 16.08 1.31
N ARG A 79 -21.01 17.16 1.90
CA ARG A 79 -21.66 17.86 3.02
C ARG A 79 -22.89 18.64 2.53
N ARG A 80 -22.99 18.90 1.23
CA ARG A 80 -24.08 19.67 0.60
C ARG A 80 -25.11 18.77 -0.09
N VAL A 81 -24.78 17.50 -0.33
CA VAL A 81 -25.65 16.54 -1.02
C VAL A 81 -26.38 15.66 -0.01
N ARG A 82 -27.72 15.62 -0.10
CA ARG A 82 -28.56 14.74 0.74
C ARG A 82 -28.67 13.35 0.14
N VAL A 83 -28.78 12.33 0.98
CA VAL A 83 -28.94 10.93 0.55
C VAL A 83 -30.12 10.78 -0.41
N THR A 84 -31.26 11.41 -0.12
CA THR A 84 -32.45 11.34 -0.99
C THR A 84 -32.30 11.99 -2.36
N SER A 85 -31.24 12.76 -2.63
CA SER A 85 -30.99 13.30 -3.97
C SER A 85 -30.35 12.28 -4.91
N VAL A 86 -29.70 11.25 -4.36
CA VAL A 86 -29.01 10.19 -5.11
C VAL A 86 -29.66 8.82 -4.90
N LEU A 87 -30.27 8.59 -3.73
CA LEU A 87 -31.02 7.39 -3.36
C LEU A 87 -32.50 7.74 -3.05
N PRO A 88 -33.30 8.18 -4.05
CA PRO A 88 -34.62 8.77 -3.80
C PRO A 88 -35.72 7.76 -3.50
N ARG A 89 -35.54 6.48 -3.84
CA ARG A 89 -36.60 5.46 -3.78
C ARG A 89 -36.02 4.06 -3.69
N LYS A 90 -36.87 3.11 -3.33
CA LYS A 90 -36.58 1.67 -3.40
C LYS A 90 -36.00 1.27 -4.78
N GLY A 91 -34.94 0.47 -4.75
CA GLY A 91 -34.16 0.02 -5.91
C GLY A 91 -33.13 1.03 -6.42
N ALA A 92 -33.04 2.23 -5.85
CA ALA A 92 -31.94 3.15 -6.15
C ALA A 92 -30.63 2.62 -5.57
N ARG A 93 -29.54 2.78 -6.33
CA ARG A 93 -28.21 2.28 -5.98
C ARG A 93 -27.16 3.34 -6.26
N LEU A 94 -26.09 3.33 -5.48
CA LEU A 94 -24.85 4.06 -5.73
C LEU A 94 -23.65 3.18 -5.34
N VAL A 95 -22.48 3.59 -5.80
CA VAL A 95 -21.21 3.00 -5.38
C VAL A 95 -20.56 3.91 -4.35
N TYR A 96 -20.04 3.34 -3.28
CA TYR A 96 -19.22 4.01 -2.27
C TYR A 96 -17.83 3.38 -2.28
N ARG A 97 -16.83 4.16 -2.64
CA ARG A 97 -15.41 3.76 -2.65
C ARG A 97 -14.72 4.33 -1.43
N TYR A 98 -13.99 3.49 -0.71
CA TYR A 98 -13.20 3.87 0.46
C TYR A 98 -11.79 3.35 0.31
N ASP A 99 -10.82 4.18 0.70
CA ASP A 99 -9.39 3.91 0.56
C ASP A 99 -8.97 3.77 -0.91
N TYR A 100 -8.38 4.82 -1.49
CA TYR A 100 -7.89 4.76 -2.88
C TYR A 100 -6.61 3.92 -3.05
N GLY A 101 -6.01 3.44 -1.96
CA GLY A 101 -4.94 2.45 -2.00
C GLY A 101 -5.51 1.03 -2.13
N ASP A 102 -6.37 0.64 -1.20
CA ASP A 102 -6.98 -0.70 -1.14
C ASP A 102 -8.21 -0.87 -2.08
N ASP A 103 -8.75 0.25 -2.58
CA ASP A 103 -9.88 0.44 -3.52
C ASP A 103 -11.19 -0.25 -3.12
N TRP A 104 -11.55 -0.26 -1.83
CA TRP A 104 -12.74 -0.97 -1.36
C TRP A 104 -14.04 -0.44 -1.96
N GLU A 105 -14.71 -1.29 -2.73
CA GLU A 105 -15.97 -0.94 -3.39
C GLU A 105 -17.21 -1.49 -2.66
N HIS A 106 -18.14 -0.59 -2.35
CA HIS A 106 -19.42 -0.93 -1.76
C HIS A 106 -20.57 -0.52 -2.66
N VAL A 107 -21.51 -1.45 -2.87
CA VAL A 107 -22.80 -1.10 -3.43
C VAL A 107 -23.78 -0.79 -2.32
N VAL A 108 -24.33 0.43 -2.32
CA VAL A 108 -25.37 0.88 -1.39
C VAL A 108 -26.70 0.91 -2.14
N GLU A 109 -27.64 0.07 -1.71
CA GLU A 109 -28.97 -0.07 -2.31
C GLU A 109 -30.09 0.27 -1.33
N VAL A 110 -31.11 1.00 -1.77
CA VAL A 110 -32.35 1.20 -1.02
C VAL A 110 -33.26 -0.02 -1.19
N GLU A 111 -33.33 -0.90 -0.20
CA GLU A 111 -34.25 -2.04 -0.23
C GLU A 111 -35.69 -1.64 0.13
N ASP A 112 -35.85 -0.63 0.99
CA ASP A 112 -37.16 -0.12 1.39
C ASP A 112 -37.12 1.33 1.90
N VAL A 113 -38.28 1.99 1.93
CA VAL A 113 -38.47 3.32 2.51
C VAL A 113 -39.61 3.26 3.51
N THR A 114 -39.26 3.37 4.79
CA THR A 114 -40.19 3.22 5.91
C THR A 114 -40.41 4.53 6.64
N SER A 115 -41.32 4.51 7.62
CA SER A 115 -41.53 5.64 8.52
C SER A 115 -40.66 5.54 9.76
N ARG A 116 -40.20 6.69 10.25
CA ARG A 116 -39.42 6.81 11.48
C ARG A 116 -40.15 6.18 12.67
N ASP A 117 -39.51 5.19 13.28
CA ASP A 117 -39.91 4.63 14.57
C ASP A 117 -39.23 5.44 15.68
N ARG A 118 -40.05 6.16 16.47
CA ARG A 118 -39.57 7.02 17.56
C ARG A 118 -38.89 6.26 18.70
N ARG A 119 -38.99 4.93 18.73
CA ARG A 119 -38.33 4.07 19.72
C ARG A 119 -36.88 3.74 19.36
N LEU A 120 -36.48 3.95 18.11
CA LEU A 120 -35.13 3.67 17.62
C LEU A 120 -34.28 4.95 17.60
N SER A 121 -33.00 4.79 17.89
CA SER A 121 -31.97 5.79 17.61
C SER A 121 -31.37 5.48 16.24
N TYR A 122 -31.31 6.47 15.37
CA TYR A 122 -30.78 6.32 14.01
C TYR A 122 -29.41 7.00 13.89
N PRO A 123 -28.49 6.50 13.03
CA PRO A 123 -28.62 5.26 12.24
C PRO A 123 -28.59 3.99 13.12
N VAL A 124 -29.15 2.89 12.60
CA VAL A 124 -29.13 1.58 13.28
C VAL A 124 -28.93 0.45 12.28
N CYS A 125 -28.04 -0.48 12.61
CA CYS A 125 -27.85 -1.73 11.90
C CYS A 125 -28.86 -2.78 12.40
N ILE A 126 -29.61 -3.38 11.48
CA ILE A 126 -30.66 -4.37 11.80
C ILE A 126 -30.31 -5.79 11.33
N ALA A 127 -29.34 -5.92 10.43
CA ALA A 127 -28.84 -7.21 9.95
C ALA A 127 -27.50 -7.04 9.24
N GLY A 128 -26.79 -8.14 9.02
CA GLY A 128 -25.52 -8.19 8.31
C GLY A 128 -24.98 -9.61 8.32
N ALA A 129 -23.84 -9.80 7.65
CA ALA A 129 -23.08 -11.04 7.71
C ALA A 129 -21.59 -10.75 7.55
N ARG A 130 -20.78 -11.62 8.16
CA ARG A 130 -19.31 -11.64 8.10
C ARG A 130 -18.62 -10.42 8.72
N ALA A 131 -17.39 -10.63 9.15
CA ALA A 131 -16.51 -9.57 9.61
C ALA A 131 -16.05 -8.78 8.39
N CYS A 132 -15.93 -7.45 8.53
CA CYS A 132 -15.34 -6.66 7.47
C CYS A 132 -13.82 -6.88 7.43
N PRO A 133 -13.19 -6.75 6.25
CA PRO A 133 -11.73 -6.71 6.15
C PRO A 133 -11.15 -5.67 7.12
N PRO A 134 -10.08 -6.01 7.86
CA PRO A 134 -9.38 -5.04 8.68
C PRO A 134 -8.88 -3.85 7.83
N GLU A 135 -8.76 -2.68 8.45
CA GLU A 135 -8.09 -1.53 7.82
C GLU A 135 -6.68 -1.90 7.38
N ASP A 136 -6.24 -1.34 6.25
CA ASP A 136 -4.90 -1.52 5.69
C ASP A 136 -4.50 -2.99 5.44
N CYS A 137 -5.48 -3.89 5.20
CA CYS A 137 -5.16 -5.29 4.92
C CYS A 137 -4.72 -5.54 3.47
N GLY A 138 -4.62 -4.50 2.62
CA GLY A 138 -4.12 -4.62 1.26
C GLY A 138 -5.21 -5.00 0.25
N GLY A 139 -6.42 -4.44 0.43
CA GLY A 139 -7.54 -4.68 -0.45
C GLY A 139 -8.04 -6.13 -0.42
N ALA A 140 -8.85 -6.49 -1.41
CA ALA A 140 -9.49 -7.82 -1.46
C ALA A 140 -8.48 -8.97 -1.52
N PHE A 141 -7.38 -8.78 -2.25
CA PHE A 141 -6.32 -9.78 -2.35
C PHE A 141 -5.61 -9.99 -1.01
N GLY A 142 -5.19 -8.92 -0.34
CA GLY A 142 -4.53 -9.04 0.97
C GLY A 142 -5.47 -9.57 2.05
N TYR A 143 -6.77 -9.30 1.96
CA TYR A 143 -7.77 -9.95 2.81
C TYR A 143 -7.86 -11.46 2.55
N GLU A 144 -7.85 -11.91 1.30
CA GLU A 144 -7.87 -13.34 0.96
C GLU A 144 -6.61 -14.05 1.49
N GLU A 145 -5.43 -13.44 1.33
CA GLU A 145 -4.18 -13.96 1.89
C GLU A 145 -4.24 -14.04 3.42
N LEU A 146 -4.77 -13.01 4.09
CA LEU A 146 -4.99 -13.00 5.53
C LEU A 146 -5.87 -14.18 5.98
N ILE A 147 -7.03 -14.39 5.34
CA ILE A 147 -7.94 -15.48 5.74
C ILE A 147 -7.31 -16.85 5.46
N SER A 148 -6.63 -17.00 4.33
CA SER A 148 -5.92 -18.23 3.99
C SER A 148 -4.85 -18.57 5.03
N ALA A 149 -4.03 -17.59 5.40
CA ALA A 149 -2.97 -17.75 6.39
C ALA A 149 -3.53 -18.06 7.78
N LEU A 150 -4.63 -17.42 8.20
CA LEU A 150 -5.27 -17.66 9.49
C LEU A 150 -5.97 -19.03 9.57
N ALA A 151 -6.43 -19.58 8.45
CA ALA A 151 -7.14 -20.86 8.40
C ALA A 151 -6.22 -22.08 8.53
N ASP A 152 -4.95 -21.96 8.14
CA ASP A 152 -3.96 -23.04 8.21
C ASP A 152 -2.84 -22.72 9.22
N PRO A 153 -2.84 -23.35 10.41
CA PRO A 153 -1.76 -23.20 11.40
C PRO A 153 -0.37 -23.61 10.91
N LYS A 154 -0.26 -24.28 9.76
CA LYS A 154 1.00 -24.66 9.13
C LYS A 154 1.43 -23.70 8.01
N HIS A 155 0.61 -22.71 7.68
CA HIS A 155 0.97 -21.69 6.70
C HIS A 155 2.19 -20.93 7.19
N ASP A 156 3.16 -20.68 6.30
CA ASP A 156 4.44 -20.05 6.68
C ASP A 156 4.25 -18.66 7.29
N GLU A 157 3.15 -17.98 6.96
CA GLU A 157 2.78 -16.66 7.48
C GLU A 157 1.73 -16.67 8.61
N HIS A 158 1.23 -17.84 9.05
CA HIS A 158 0.14 -17.95 10.03
C HIS A 158 0.41 -17.11 11.30
N ASP A 159 1.56 -17.35 11.95
CA ASP A 159 1.88 -16.69 13.23
C ASP A 159 2.05 -15.17 13.08
N GLN A 160 2.57 -14.73 11.92
CA GLN A 160 2.68 -13.31 11.59
C GLN A 160 1.30 -12.68 11.41
N MET A 161 0.40 -13.34 10.68
CA MET A 161 -0.95 -12.84 10.41
C MET A 161 -1.84 -12.85 11.66
N VAL A 162 -1.73 -13.86 12.52
CA VAL A 162 -2.35 -13.88 13.85
C VAL A 162 -1.90 -12.67 14.66
N THR A 163 -0.60 -12.37 14.66
CA THR A 163 -0.07 -11.21 15.39
C THR A 163 -0.56 -9.89 14.78
N TRP A 164 -0.57 -9.78 13.46
CA TRP A 164 -0.97 -8.59 12.72
C TRP A 164 -2.44 -8.23 12.98
N VAL A 165 -3.33 -9.23 12.94
CA VAL A 165 -4.78 -9.03 13.16
C VAL A 165 -5.14 -8.80 14.64
N GLY A 166 -4.14 -8.82 15.54
CA GLY A 166 -4.34 -8.59 16.98
C GLY A 166 -4.76 -9.85 17.76
N GLY A 167 -4.49 -11.04 17.22
CA GLY A 167 -4.77 -12.33 17.85
C GLY A 167 -5.81 -13.12 17.07
N HIS A 168 -7.08 -13.01 17.46
CA HIS A 168 -8.15 -13.79 16.84
C HIS A 168 -9.01 -12.94 15.91
N PHE A 169 -9.22 -13.44 14.70
CA PHE A 169 -10.14 -12.89 13.72
C PHE A 169 -11.00 -14.01 13.14
N ASP A 170 -12.32 -13.89 13.29
CA ASP A 170 -13.29 -14.79 12.68
C ASP A 170 -13.96 -14.10 11.49
N PRO A 171 -13.65 -14.48 10.23
CA PRO A 171 -14.20 -13.84 9.04
C PRO A 171 -15.71 -13.99 8.93
N ASP A 172 -16.32 -14.99 9.56
CA ASP A 172 -17.76 -15.24 9.46
C ASP A 172 -18.55 -14.58 10.60
N SER A 173 -17.86 -13.99 11.58
CA SER A 173 -18.48 -13.34 12.72
C SER A 173 -19.25 -12.06 12.35
N PHE A 174 -20.43 -11.86 12.94
CA PHE A 174 -21.17 -10.61 12.83
C PHE A 174 -22.05 -10.39 14.07
N ASP A 175 -21.92 -9.22 14.70
CA ASP A 175 -22.78 -8.78 15.81
C ASP A 175 -23.37 -7.39 15.53
N ALA A 176 -24.68 -7.36 15.21
CA ALA A 176 -25.40 -6.11 14.99
C ALA A 176 -25.39 -5.18 16.22
N ASN A 177 -25.34 -5.73 17.44
CA ASN A 177 -25.26 -4.92 18.65
C ASN A 177 -23.89 -4.25 18.78
N ALA A 178 -22.80 -4.93 18.38
CA ALA A 178 -21.46 -4.33 18.33
C ALA A 178 -21.41 -3.15 17.35
N VAL A 179 -21.93 -3.35 16.14
CA VAL A 179 -22.06 -2.26 15.15
C VAL A 179 -22.89 -1.10 15.71
N ASN A 180 -24.02 -1.39 16.36
CA ASN A 180 -24.88 -0.37 16.94
C ASN A 180 -24.26 0.40 18.12
N ARG A 181 -23.23 -0.15 18.79
CA ARG A 181 -22.44 0.60 19.78
C ARG A 181 -21.58 1.65 19.09
N LEU A 182 -20.93 1.29 17.98
CA LEU A 182 -20.12 2.21 17.16
C LEU A 182 -20.99 3.35 16.60
N LEU A 183 -22.11 3.01 15.95
CA LEU A 183 -23.06 3.98 15.36
C LEU A 183 -23.64 5.01 16.36
N ARG A 184 -23.62 4.71 17.66
CA ARG A 184 -24.07 5.63 18.73
C ARG A 184 -22.96 6.55 19.25
N GLY A 185 -21.79 6.56 18.60
CA GLY A 185 -20.61 7.29 19.06
C GLY A 185 -19.84 6.58 20.17
N GLY A 186 -20.21 5.34 20.49
CA GLY A 186 -19.41 4.46 21.33
C GLY A 186 -18.30 3.89 20.48
N ARG A 187 -17.28 4.69 20.13
CA ARG A 187 -16.02 4.16 19.60
C ARG A 187 -15.53 3.17 20.64
N LEU A 188 -15.71 1.87 20.36
CA LEU A 188 -15.04 0.82 21.09
C LEU A 188 -13.56 1.17 20.93
N HIS A 189 -12.86 1.46 22.03
CA HIS A 189 -11.45 1.11 22.07
C HIS A 189 -11.42 -0.35 21.66
N ALA A 190 -10.92 -0.64 20.46
CA ALA A 190 -10.73 -1.98 20.00
C ALA A 190 -10.07 -2.73 21.17
N ALA A 191 -10.78 -3.73 21.69
CA ALA A 191 -10.17 -4.67 22.60
C ALA A 191 -9.07 -5.36 21.79
N GLY A 192 -7.82 -4.90 21.96
CA GLY A 192 -6.63 -5.53 21.43
C GLY A 192 -6.01 -4.91 20.17
N SER A 193 -5.62 -3.63 20.17
CA SER A 193 -4.26 -3.37 19.67
C SER A 193 -3.33 -3.78 20.81
N PRO A 194 -2.45 -4.79 20.63
CA PRO A 194 -1.51 -5.13 21.68
C PRO A 194 -0.62 -3.91 21.96
N PRO A 195 -0.23 -3.65 23.22
CA PRO A 195 0.93 -2.79 23.45
C PRO A 195 2.08 -3.41 22.65
N LYS A 196 2.86 -2.57 21.96
CA LYS A 196 4.04 -3.00 21.20
C LYS A 196 4.87 -3.95 22.06
N ALA A 197 4.73 -5.24 21.80
CA ALA A 197 5.66 -6.23 22.31
C ALA A 197 6.92 -6.06 21.47
N ASP A 198 8.06 -5.90 22.14
CA ASP A 198 9.37 -5.95 21.52
C ASP A 198 9.49 -7.29 20.76
N CYS A 199 9.42 -7.22 19.43
CA CYS A 199 9.54 -8.40 18.59
C CYS A 199 11.03 -8.80 18.51
N PRO A 200 11.39 -10.05 18.83
CA PRO A 200 12.75 -10.53 18.66
C PRO A 200 13.15 -10.53 17.18
N SER A 201 14.43 -10.22 16.94
CA SER A 201 15.07 -10.08 15.63
C SER A 201 14.65 -11.11 14.58
N VAL A 202 14.18 -10.61 13.44
CA VAL A 202 13.95 -11.35 12.19
C VAL A 202 15.26 -11.97 11.72
N SER A 203 15.39 -13.27 11.90
CA SER A 203 16.41 -14.07 11.21
C SER A 203 15.84 -15.47 10.95
N ARG A 204 14.99 -15.62 9.92
CA ARG A 204 14.84 -16.90 9.20
C ARG A 204 13.92 -16.96 7.98
N ALA A 205 13.11 -15.95 7.65
CA ALA A 205 12.23 -16.03 6.48
C ALA A 205 12.84 -15.30 5.27
N VAL A 206 13.88 -15.86 4.67
CA VAL A 206 14.26 -15.54 3.27
C VAL A 206 14.66 -16.83 2.58
N ALA A 207 13.66 -17.60 2.16
CA ALA A 207 13.82 -18.66 1.18
C ALA A 207 12.43 -19.02 0.63
N ASP A 208 11.97 -18.29 -0.39
CA ASP A 208 11.42 -18.81 -1.66
C ASP A 208 10.47 -17.79 -2.33
N ALA A 209 11.05 -16.74 -2.92
CA ALA A 209 10.34 -15.73 -3.72
C ALA A 209 10.22 -16.11 -5.22
N SER A 210 10.24 -17.41 -5.54
CA SER A 210 10.23 -17.88 -6.93
C SER A 210 8.89 -17.69 -7.66
N TRP A 211 7.80 -17.40 -6.95
CA TRP A 211 6.48 -17.16 -7.54
C TRP A 211 6.34 -15.75 -8.17
N TYR A 212 7.06 -14.75 -7.64
CA TYR A 212 6.96 -13.34 -8.04
C TYR A 212 7.41 -13.08 -9.49
N TRP A 213 8.33 -13.89 -10.03
CA TRP A 213 8.89 -13.71 -11.37
C TRP A 213 8.08 -14.34 -12.51
N ARG A 214 7.06 -15.17 -12.23
CA ARG A 214 6.26 -15.84 -13.27
C ARG A 214 5.05 -15.04 -13.75
N ALA A 215 4.65 -13.99 -13.03
CA ALA A 215 3.49 -13.17 -13.39
C ALA A 215 3.81 -12.07 -14.44
N GLY A 216 5.09 -11.72 -14.63
CA GLY A 216 5.51 -10.60 -15.49
C GLY A 216 5.60 -10.89 -17.00
N SER A 217 5.40 -12.12 -17.46
CA SER A 217 5.62 -12.50 -18.88
C SER A 217 4.33 -12.63 -19.72
N ARG A 218 3.18 -12.16 -19.25
CA ARG A 218 1.89 -12.27 -19.97
C ARG A 218 1.21 -10.94 -20.27
N LEU A 219 1.98 -9.91 -20.57
CA LEU A 219 1.49 -8.69 -21.22
C LEU A 219 2.11 -8.56 -22.61
N GLY A 220 1.63 -9.40 -23.51
CA GLY A 220 1.87 -9.33 -24.94
C GLY A 220 0.86 -10.23 -25.62
N GLU A 221 0.16 -9.71 -26.62
CA GLU A 221 -0.82 -10.41 -27.47
C GLU A 221 -2.29 -10.40 -27.01
N ARG A 222 -2.95 -9.25 -27.22
CA ARG A 222 -4.26 -9.22 -27.90
C ARG A 222 -4.33 -8.01 -28.82
N ASN A 223 -4.07 -8.23 -30.11
CA ASN A 223 -4.52 -7.39 -31.21
C ASN A 223 -4.91 -8.31 -32.35
N ASP A 224 -6.19 -8.66 -32.42
CA ASP A 224 -6.80 -9.14 -33.66
C ASP A 224 -7.18 -7.91 -34.49
N VAL A 225 -6.71 -7.85 -35.74
CA VAL A 225 -7.47 -7.70 -36.99
C VAL A 225 -6.47 -7.29 -38.09
N LEU A 226 -6.17 -8.21 -39.02
CA LEU A 226 -6.17 -8.06 -40.49
C LEU A 226 -5.36 -9.22 -41.10
N GLY A 227 -6.01 -9.97 -41.99
CA GLY A 227 -5.57 -11.30 -42.42
C GLY A 227 -4.41 -11.34 -43.42
N GLY A 228 -3.93 -12.56 -43.68
CA GLY A 228 -3.18 -12.86 -44.90
C GLY A 228 -2.06 -13.89 -44.75
N ARG A 229 -2.39 -15.14 -45.08
CA ARG A 229 -1.56 -16.22 -45.67
C ARG A 229 -0.37 -16.80 -44.88
N ALA A 230 -0.37 -18.13 -44.89
CA ALA A 230 0.64 -19.06 -44.40
C ALA A 230 1.90 -19.16 -45.27
N SER A 231 3.04 -19.47 -44.64
CA SER A 231 4.11 -20.33 -45.19
C SER A 231 5.11 -20.75 -44.09
N GLU A 232 5.15 -22.07 -43.85
CA GLU A 232 6.17 -23.03 -43.37
C GLU A 232 7.49 -22.68 -42.62
N PRO A 233 8.09 -23.68 -41.89
CA PRO A 233 9.03 -23.50 -40.78
C PRO A 233 10.51 -23.75 -41.14
N LEU A 234 11.45 -23.26 -40.31
CA LEU A 234 12.88 -23.57 -40.41
C LEU A 234 13.48 -24.07 -39.09
N GLU A 235 13.66 -25.38 -39.07
CA GLU A 235 14.75 -26.25 -38.58
C GLU A 235 15.61 -25.95 -37.33
N ARG A 236 15.82 -27.07 -36.63
CA ARG A 236 16.78 -27.37 -35.55
C ARG A 236 18.23 -27.24 -36.03
N ILE A 237 19.11 -26.82 -35.12
CA ILE A 237 20.54 -27.17 -35.17
C ILE A 237 20.99 -27.66 -33.79
N ASN A 238 21.69 -28.81 -33.81
CA ASN A 238 22.18 -29.60 -32.68
C ASN A 238 23.41 -29.01 -31.98
N ASP A 239 23.44 -29.20 -30.67
CA ASP A 239 24.45 -29.92 -29.87
C ASP A 239 25.93 -29.95 -30.32
N ALA A 240 26.80 -29.46 -29.42
CA ALA A 240 28.18 -29.93 -29.26
C ALA A 240 28.64 -29.67 -27.82
N GLY A 241 28.63 -30.72 -27.00
CA GLY A 241 29.06 -30.68 -25.61
C GLY A 241 30.58 -30.69 -25.41
N VAL A 242 31.03 -30.28 -24.23
CA VAL A 242 32.34 -30.66 -23.67
C VAL A 242 32.29 -30.69 -22.12
N GLY A 243 32.45 -31.89 -21.56
CA GLY A 243 33.40 -32.20 -20.48
C GLY A 243 33.17 -31.67 -19.05
N PHE A 244 32.62 -32.55 -18.19
CA PHE A 244 32.77 -32.47 -16.74
C PHE A 244 34.21 -32.84 -16.30
N GLY A 245 34.81 -32.04 -15.42
CA GLY A 245 36.08 -32.33 -14.74
C GLY A 245 36.08 -31.83 -13.30
N ARG A 246 35.90 -32.74 -12.33
CA ARG A 246 36.10 -32.55 -10.88
C ARG A 246 37.56 -32.77 -10.52
N GLN A 247 38.25 -31.78 -9.94
CA GLN A 247 39.37 -31.91 -8.99
C GLN A 247 39.34 -30.61 -8.14
N GLY A 248 39.37 -30.58 -6.82
CA GLY A 248 40.29 -31.23 -5.89
C GLY A 248 40.92 -30.10 -5.05
N VAL A 249 40.32 -29.77 -3.91
CA VAL A 249 40.78 -28.72 -2.99
C VAL A 249 42.01 -29.22 -2.21
N HIS A 250 43.17 -28.59 -2.44
CA HIS A 250 44.33 -28.68 -1.57
C HIS A 250 44.48 -27.41 -0.75
N ALA A 251 44.44 -27.59 0.57
CA ALA A 251 44.78 -26.57 1.55
C ALA A 251 46.29 -26.31 1.55
N THR A 252 46.68 -25.04 1.49
CA THR A 252 48.00 -24.59 1.94
C THR A 252 47.80 -23.45 2.94
N ARG A 253 48.34 -23.70 4.14
CA ARG A 253 48.42 -22.76 5.25
C ARG A 253 49.69 -21.93 5.04
N SER A 254 49.60 -20.61 5.01
CA SER A 254 50.77 -19.74 5.15
C SER A 254 50.45 -18.51 6.00
N LEU A 255 51.49 -18.04 6.67
CA LEU A 255 51.50 -17.28 7.91
C LEU A 255 51.23 -15.77 7.75
N VAL A 256 50.81 -15.21 8.89
CA VAL A 256 50.57 -13.81 9.26
C VAL A 256 51.67 -12.83 8.81
N ALA A 257 51.28 -11.70 8.21
CA ALA A 257 51.55 -10.33 8.70
C ALA A 257 51.29 -9.26 7.62
N GLY A 258 50.54 -8.21 7.99
CA GLY A 258 50.46 -6.95 7.23
C GLY A 258 49.05 -6.39 7.16
N ARG A 259 48.74 -5.35 7.96
CA ARG A 259 47.57 -4.49 7.75
C ARG A 259 47.76 -3.72 6.45
N GLY A 260 47.35 -4.32 5.34
CA GLY A 260 47.14 -3.62 4.07
C GLY A 260 45.72 -3.09 4.02
N THR A 261 45.57 -1.77 3.91
CA THR A 261 44.30 -1.17 3.49
C THR A 261 43.99 -1.69 2.08
N ASN A 262 43.00 -2.57 1.95
CA ASN A 262 42.50 -3.00 0.65
C ASN A 262 41.92 -1.77 -0.05
N MET A 263 42.65 -1.21 -1.02
CA MET A 263 42.11 -0.17 -1.89
C MET A 263 41.19 -0.87 -2.90
N THR A 264 39.90 -0.92 -2.58
CA THR A 264 38.86 -1.37 -3.50
C THR A 264 38.71 -0.36 -4.62
N THR A 265 38.84 -0.81 -5.87
CA THR A 265 38.70 0.05 -7.05
C THR A 265 37.24 0.53 -7.17
N PRO A 266 36.99 1.84 -7.41
CA PRO A 266 35.63 2.34 -7.61
C PRO A 266 34.96 1.68 -8.82
N ARG A 267 33.69 1.33 -8.67
CA ARG A 267 32.84 0.75 -9.70
C ARG A 267 31.66 1.69 -9.96
N THR A 268 31.25 1.80 -11.21
CA THR A 268 30.00 2.48 -11.61
C THR A 268 28.83 1.51 -11.52
N TYR A 269 27.78 1.93 -10.84
CA TYR A 269 26.53 1.21 -10.69
C TYR A 269 25.45 1.85 -11.55
N SER A 270 24.60 1.02 -12.14
CA SER A 270 23.38 1.45 -12.82
C SER A 270 22.18 1.17 -11.92
N ALA A 271 21.22 2.08 -11.94
CA ALA A 271 20.03 2.01 -11.13
C ALA A 271 18.82 2.58 -11.87
N SER A 272 17.62 2.13 -11.51
CA SER A 272 16.38 2.67 -12.06
C SER A 272 15.22 2.56 -11.09
N CYS A 273 14.19 3.38 -11.30
CA CYS A 273 12.88 3.08 -10.72
C CYS A 273 12.27 1.80 -11.34
N HIS A 274 11.18 1.29 -10.77
CA HIS A 274 10.55 0.05 -11.22
C HIS A 274 10.12 0.07 -12.70
N CYS A 275 9.51 1.16 -13.17
CA CYS A 275 9.11 1.28 -14.58
C CYS A 275 10.25 1.67 -15.54
N GLY A 276 11.47 1.89 -15.03
CA GLY A 276 12.63 2.28 -15.84
C GLY A 276 12.60 3.71 -16.40
N ALA A 277 11.57 4.51 -16.10
CA ALA A 277 11.43 5.87 -16.59
C ALA A 277 12.47 6.85 -16.00
N ILE A 278 12.94 6.57 -14.78
CA ILE A 278 14.08 7.24 -14.16
C ILE A 278 15.21 6.24 -14.13
N ARG A 279 16.34 6.60 -14.72
CA ARG A 279 17.59 5.84 -14.68
C ARG A 279 18.68 6.73 -14.15
N PHE A 280 19.61 6.16 -13.41
CA PHE A 280 20.74 6.91 -12.93
C PHE A 280 21.95 6.01 -12.73
N THR A 281 23.12 6.60 -12.86
CA THR A 281 24.40 5.93 -12.59
C THR A 281 25.13 6.68 -11.49
N PHE A 282 25.93 5.95 -10.71
CA PHE A 282 26.82 6.55 -9.73
C PHE A 282 28.05 5.69 -9.50
N THR A 283 29.17 6.33 -9.15
CA THR A 283 30.45 5.63 -8.95
C THR A 283 30.86 5.61 -7.49
N CYS A 284 31.14 4.42 -6.95
CA CYS A 284 31.65 4.28 -5.59
C CYS A 284 32.40 2.97 -5.39
N GLU A 285 33.01 2.80 -4.21
CA GLU A 285 33.55 1.50 -3.80
C GLU A 285 32.45 0.42 -3.72
N GLU A 286 32.85 -0.81 -3.46
CA GLU A 286 31.89 -1.92 -3.34
C GLU A 286 30.82 -1.63 -2.28
N ILE A 287 29.54 -1.77 -2.67
CA ILE A 287 28.41 -1.55 -1.77
C ILE A 287 28.27 -2.77 -0.87
N THR A 288 28.82 -2.66 0.34
CA THR A 288 28.81 -3.73 1.36
C THR A 288 27.85 -3.46 2.52
N SER A 289 27.31 -2.24 2.60
CA SER A 289 26.41 -1.82 3.68
C SER A 289 25.36 -0.81 3.20
N GLY A 290 24.27 -0.72 3.95
CA GLY A 290 23.20 0.24 3.76
C GLY A 290 22.72 0.84 5.07
N ARG A 291 21.82 1.81 4.97
CA ARG A 291 21.25 2.51 6.12
C ARG A 291 19.74 2.62 6.01
N ARG A 292 19.03 2.30 7.08
CA ARG A 292 17.61 2.64 7.25
C ARG A 292 17.46 3.72 8.32
N CYS A 293 16.37 4.47 8.27
CA CYS A 293 16.07 5.49 9.26
C CYS A 293 14.67 5.22 9.83
N ASN A 294 14.52 5.37 11.15
CA ASN A 294 13.25 5.11 11.83
C ASN A 294 12.33 6.35 11.91
N CYS A 295 12.69 7.50 11.32
CA CYS A 295 11.83 8.68 11.32
C CYS A 295 10.51 8.41 10.56
N SER A 296 9.51 9.27 10.79
CA SER A 296 8.14 9.07 10.30
C SER A 296 8.06 8.85 8.77
N ILE A 297 8.84 9.57 7.97
CA ILE A 297 8.84 9.36 6.52
C ILE A 297 9.64 8.11 6.09
N CYS A 298 10.78 7.85 6.73
CA CYS A 298 11.70 6.80 6.29
C CYS A 298 11.16 5.41 6.62
N ILE A 299 10.45 5.27 7.75
CA ILE A 299 9.79 4.01 8.09
C ILE A 299 8.68 3.66 7.10
N ARG A 300 7.97 4.67 6.55
CA ARG A 300 6.94 4.48 5.52
C ARG A 300 7.53 4.12 4.16
N LYS A 301 8.67 4.71 3.82
CA LYS A 301 9.37 4.37 2.56
C LYS A 301 9.94 2.96 2.55
N GLY A 302 10.36 2.46 3.71
CA GLY A 302 11.04 1.17 3.82
C GLY A 302 12.39 1.07 3.09
N ALA A 303 12.83 2.10 2.37
CA ALA A 303 14.04 2.05 1.54
C ALA A 303 15.32 1.83 2.35
N VAL A 304 16.22 0.98 1.83
CA VAL A 304 17.60 0.88 2.29
C VAL A 304 18.42 1.90 1.51
N MET A 305 18.95 2.90 2.20
CA MET A 305 19.73 3.97 1.61
C MET A 305 21.21 3.62 1.55
N SER A 306 21.93 4.21 0.60
CA SER A 306 23.40 4.17 0.58
C SER A 306 23.97 4.65 1.93
N SER A 307 25.03 3.97 2.37
CA SER A 307 25.80 4.37 3.55
C SER A 307 26.48 5.72 3.36
N ASN A 308 26.92 5.97 2.13
CA ASN A 308 27.62 7.18 1.70
C ASN A 308 26.66 8.16 1.01
N TYR A 309 27.08 9.43 1.00
CA TYR A 309 26.53 10.47 0.15
C TYR A 309 27.37 10.57 -1.12
N PHE A 310 26.74 10.86 -2.25
CA PHE A 310 27.42 11.01 -3.55
C PHE A 310 27.35 12.48 -4.00
N ARG A 311 28.43 13.00 -4.57
CA ARG A 311 28.42 14.37 -5.09
C ARG A 311 27.55 14.44 -6.35
N PRO A 312 26.95 15.60 -6.66
CA PRO A 312 26.25 15.79 -7.93
C PRO A 312 27.11 15.44 -9.16
N SER A 313 28.42 15.64 -9.10
CA SER A 313 29.35 15.29 -10.19
C SER A 313 29.50 13.78 -10.41
N ASP A 314 29.13 12.96 -9.43
CA ASP A 314 29.34 11.52 -9.44
C ASP A 314 28.03 10.76 -9.73
N VAL A 315 26.94 11.48 -10.00
CA VAL A 315 25.60 10.94 -10.27
C VAL A 315 25.07 11.53 -11.57
N GLU A 316 24.79 10.68 -12.55
CA GLU A 316 24.10 11.07 -13.78
C GLU A 316 22.67 10.55 -13.73
N VAL A 317 21.69 11.41 -14.01
CA VAL A 317 20.26 11.07 -13.95
C VAL A 317 19.60 11.32 -15.30
N GLU A 318 18.84 10.34 -15.78
CA GLU A 318 17.93 10.46 -16.91
C GLU A 318 16.48 10.39 -16.42
N GLY A 319 15.59 11.15 -17.07
CA GLY A 319 14.16 11.16 -16.76
C GLY A 319 13.78 12.04 -15.57
N GLU A 320 14.56 13.08 -15.28
CA GLU A 320 14.31 14.01 -14.16
C GLU A 320 12.93 14.66 -14.21
N GLU A 321 12.38 14.88 -15.41
CA GLU A 321 11.02 15.42 -15.61
C GLU A 321 9.92 14.51 -15.08
N ARG A 322 10.23 13.23 -14.83
CA ARG A 322 9.33 12.22 -14.24
C ARG A 322 9.44 12.15 -12.72
N LEU A 323 10.34 12.91 -12.11
CA LEU A 323 10.46 13.00 -10.66
C LEU A 323 9.38 13.94 -10.11
N ALA A 324 8.75 13.52 -9.01
CA ALA A 324 8.04 14.40 -8.11
C ALA A 324 8.90 14.65 -6.87
N LEU A 325 8.87 15.87 -6.36
CA LEU A 325 9.61 16.30 -5.18
C LEU A 325 8.67 16.38 -3.98
N HIS A 326 9.07 15.76 -2.88
CA HIS A 326 8.46 15.93 -1.58
C HIS A 326 9.47 16.51 -0.58
N GLN A 327 9.08 17.57 0.12
CA GLN A 327 9.82 18.16 1.25
C GLN A 327 8.86 18.32 2.42
N PHE A 328 9.38 18.15 3.63
CA PHE A 328 8.63 18.34 4.87
C PHE A 328 9.56 18.86 5.98
N GLY A 329 8.99 19.27 7.11
CA GLY A 329 9.76 19.78 8.24
C GLY A 329 10.64 20.97 7.84
N GLY A 330 11.91 20.97 8.27
CA GLY A 330 12.90 21.99 7.93
C GLY A 330 13.34 22.04 6.47
N LYS A 331 12.75 21.20 5.59
CA LYS A 331 13.04 21.14 4.14
C LYS A 331 14.53 20.93 3.82
N ASN A 332 15.27 20.28 4.71
CA ASN A 332 16.70 20.01 4.57
C ASN A 332 17.01 18.90 3.54
N VAL A 333 16.02 18.12 3.14
CA VAL A 333 16.18 17.01 2.20
C VAL A 333 15.09 17.06 1.14
N ASN A 334 15.50 16.95 -0.12
CA ASN A 334 14.64 16.74 -1.27
C ASN A 334 14.39 15.25 -1.45
N HIS A 335 13.15 14.81 -1.25
CA HIS A 335 12.80 13.41 -1.49
C HIS A 335 12.15 13.26 -2.85
N PHE A 336 12.81 12.58 -3.78
CA PHE A 336 12.28 12.38 -5.12
C PHE A 336 11.62 11.01 -5.27
N PHE A 337 10.48 10.95 -5.95
CA PHE A 337 9.83 9.70 -6.31
C PHE A 337 9.33 9.74 -7.76
N CYS A 338 9.20 8.56 -8.37
CA CYS A 338 8.70 8.42 -9.73
C CYS A 338 7.20 8.72 -9.77
N ARG A 339 6.78 9.69 -10.61
CA ARG A 339 5.36 9.98 -10.84
C ARG A 339 4.58 8.80 -11.45
N THR A 340 5.28 7.89 -12.11
CA THR A 340 4.65 6.76 -12.82
C THR A 340 4.49 5.53 -11.92
N CYS A 341 5.53 5.14 -11.18
CA CYS A 341 5.53 3.90 -10.40
C CYS A 341 5.69 4.09 -8.88
N GLY A 342 5.71 5.34 -8.39
CA GLY A 342 5.81 5.66 -6.96
C GLY A 342 7.17 5.37 -6.31
N ILE A 343 8.06 4.64 -6.98
CA ILE A 343 9.38 4.30 -6.43
C ILE A 343 10.19 5.55 -6.11
N PHE A 344 10.79 5.56 -4.91
CA PHE A 344 11.73 6.56 -4.42
C PHE A 344 13.17 6.17 -4.84
N PRO A 345 13.75 6.74 -5.93
CA PRO A 345 15.09 6.35 -6.40
C PRO A 345 16.23 6.93 -5.55
N PHE A 346 16.10 8.18 -5.12
CA PHE A 346 17.12 8.87 -4.34
C PHE A 346 16.54 10.13 -3.67
N SER A 347 17.32 10.70 -2.76
CA SER A 347 17.10 12.05 -2.23
C SER A 347 18.34 12.91 -2.44
N THR A 348 18.16 14.22 -2.50
CA THR A 348 19.29 15.16 -2.39
C THR A 348 19.22 15.98 -1.11
N VAL A 349 20.36 16.39 -0.59
CA VAL A 349 20.45 17.30 0.56
C VAL A 349 20.14 18.72 0.07
N ALA A 350 19.01 19.27 0.47
CA ALA A 350 18.62 20.63 0.07
C ALA A 350 19.45 21.67 0.85
N SER A 351 19.54 21.51 2.17
CA SER A 351 20.30 22.39 3.06
C SER A 351 20.87 21.61 4.24
N VAL A 352 21.97 22.12 4.78
CA VAL A 352 22.66 21.56 5.95
C VAL A 352 22.60 22.60 7.07
N PRO A 353 22.09 22.26 8.27
CA PRO A 353 22.12 23.16 9.42
C PRO A 353 23.55 23.59 9.79
N SER A 354 23.72 24.80 10.33
CA SER A 354 25.05 25.35 10.66
C SER A 354 25.79 24.59 11.75
N ASP A 355 25.06 23.88 12.61
CA ASP A 355 25.57 23.05 13.71
C ASP A 355 25.77 21.57 13.31
N TYR A 356 25.41 21.18 12.08
CA TYR A 356 25.59 19.82 11.59
C TYR A 356 27.06 19.51 11.26
N GLN A 357 27.62 18.50 11.93
CA GLN A 357 29.04 18.10 11.79
C GLN A 357 29.24 16.83 10.95
N GLY A 358 28.18 16.30 10.32
CA GLY A 358 28.26 15.07 9.53
C GLY A 358 28.83 15.25 8.12
N PRO A 359 28.92 14.17 7.33
CA PRO A 359 29.57 14.18 6.02
C PRO A 359 28.72 14.79 4.89
N ALA A 360 27.40 14.93 5.09
CA ALA A 360 26.49 15.48 4.08
C ALA A 360 26.79 16.94 3.75
N ARG A 361 26.71 17.31 2.48
CA ARG A 361 26.74 18.70 1.99
C ARG A 361 25.52 18.97 1.13
N SER A 362 25.14 20.24 0.99
CA SER A 362 24.05 20.63 0.09
C SER A 362 24.35 20.17 -1.34
N GLY A 363 23.33 19.64 -2.01
CA GLY A 363 23.41 19.00 -3.32
C GLY A 363 23.67 17.49 -3.27
N ASP A 364 24.21 16.95 -2.18
CA ASP A 364 24.60 15.54 -2.14
C ASP A 364 23.43 14.59 -2.32
N TYR A 365 23.65 13.54 -3.10
CA TYR A 365 22.72 12.45 -3.32
C TYR A 365 22.83 11.39 -2.25
N ARG A 366 21.69 10.76 -1.97
CA ARG A 366 21.58 9.53 -1.20
C ARG A 366 20.66 8.59 -1.96
N VAL A 367 21.19 7.43 -2.34
CA VAL A 367 20.55 6.50 -3.29
C VAL A 367 19.74 5.44 -2.53
N ASN A 368 18.54 5.14 -3.02
CA ASN A 368 17.83 3.94 -2.60
C ASN A 368 18.50 2.73 -3.26
N LEU A 369 19.15 1.89 -2.45
CA LEU A 369 19.88 0.72 -2.94
C LEU A 369 18.95 -0.31 -3.59
N GLY A 370 17.65 -0.32 -3.24
CA GLY A 370 16.64 -1.15 -3.90
C GLY A 370 16.43 -0.85 -5.38
N CYS A 371 16.93 0.29 -5.87
CA CYS A 371 16.88 0.65 -7.28
C CYS A 371 18.14 0.22 -8.06
N VAL A 372 19.19 -0.23 -7.37
CA VAL A 372 20.48 -0.58 -7.99
C VAL A 372 20.36 -1.96 -8.63
N HIS A 373 20.77 -2.05 -9.90
CA HIS A 373 20.73 -3.31 -10.64
C HIS A 373 21.75 -4.30 -10.09
N ASP A 374 21.39 -5.57 -10.08
CA ASP A 374 22.24 -6.69 -9.66
C ASP A 374 22.78 -6.58 -8.22
N LEU A 375 22.10 -5.84 -7.34
CA LEU A 375 22.45 -5.71 -5.92
C LEU A 375 21.44 -6.47 -5.05
N ASP A 376 21.90 -7.49 -4.32
CA ASP A 376 21.09 -8.11 -3.26
C ASP A 376 21.11 -7.24 -2.01
N VAL A 377 20.18 -6.28 -1.98
CA VAL A 377 20.04 -5.32 -0.88
C VAL A 377 19.70 -5.98 0.45
N LEU A 378 19.05 -7.15 0.44
CA LEU A 378 18.64 -7.85 1.66
C LEU A 378 19.83 -8.54 2.35
N SER A 379 20.90 -8.81 1.60
CA SER A 379 22.14 -9.40 2.12
C SER A 379 23.11 -8.39 2.75
N LEU A 380 22.86 -7.08 2.58
CA LEU A 380 23.76 -6.03 3.06
C LEU A 380 23.74 -5.89 4.58
N ASP A 381 24.85 -5.41 5.16
CA ASP A 381 24.85 -4.93 6.54
C ASP A 381 24.01 -3.63 6.64
N ILE A 382 22.82 -3.71 7.22
CA ILE A 382 21.87 -2.59 7.31
C ILE A 382 21.92 -1.96 8.70
N GLN A 383 22.44 -0.73 8.75
CA GLN A 383 22.47 0.06 9.99
C GLN A 383 21.21 0.92 10.12
N VAL A 384 20.54 0.85 11.27
CA VAL A 384 19.37 1.70 11.55
C VAL A 384 19.81 2.97 12.27
N ILE A 385 19.54 4.13 11.67
CA ILE A 385 19.72 5.45 12.27
C ILE A 385 18.46 5.84 13.04
N ASN A 386 18.65 6.38 14.25
CA ASN A 386 17.56 6.94 15.05
C ASN A 386 17.17 8.36 14.61
N GLY A 387 16.47 8.48 13.49
CA GLY A 387 15.96 9.75 13.00
C GLY A 387 14.70 10.26 13.70
N LYS A 388 14.09 9.50 14.62
CA LYS A 388 13.00 10.04 15.48
C LYS A 388 13.51 11.01 16.54
N ALA A 389 14.80 10.92 16.88
CA ALA A 389 15.45 11.76 17.88
C ALA A 389 16.14 12.99 17.26
N LEU A 390 15.98 13.21 15.95
CA LEU A 390 16.61 14.29 15.18
C LEU A 390 15.61 15.37 14.78
#